data_AF-A0A3D0VFB8-F1
#
_entry.id   AF-A0A3D0VFB8-F1
#
_cell.length_a   1.000
_cell.length_b   1.000
_cell.length_c   1.000
_cell.angle_alpha   90.00
_cell.angle_beta   90.00
_cell.angle_gamma   90.00
#
_symmetry.space_group_name_H-M   'P 1'
#
loop_
_entity.id
_entity.type
_entity.pdbx_description
1 polymer ?
#
loop_
_entity_poly.entity_id
_entity_poly.type
_entity_poly.pdbx_seq_one_letter_code
_entity_poly.pdbx_strand_id
1 'polypeptide(L)'
;TGTVESAVRSGLTDTIDALSKQIARAAEKTVRLMAEFRNKYPNETTEIDAALESAADFGKLLEQLVSNDLPRFEAHFKESLNQNTIHEVVAFNAFLDSRRQDIVNRIGEINLSLAGIEYNAGRHIQLEHQNSTDLDVRQFGTDLRACSEGTIGDDDQYSEQKYLQVARLIERFRGRDGYTTLDERWTAKVTDVRNWFTFSASEKWTETGEEFEHFTDSGGKSGGQKEKLAYTILAAALAFQFGLASGNGAGKNAGSGRSFRFVVIDEAFGRGSDESARYGLELFQRMKLQLLIVTPLQKIHVIEPFVSHVGFVANTNGDDSQLRNMTIQEYRDERDRRA
;
A
#
# COMPACT_ATOMS: atom_id res chain seq x y z
N THR A 1 -59.38 -64.71 -38.55
CA THR A 1 -59.26 -63.27 -38.87
C THR A 1 -59.41 -62.39 -37.63
N GLY A 2 -60.45 -62.57 -36.79
CA GLY A 2 -60.64 -61.74 -35.58
C GLY A 2 -59.58 -61.81 -34.48
N THR A 3 -58.82 -62.92 -34.36
CA THR A 3 -57.74 -63.05 -33.34
C THR A 3 -56.50 -62.23 -33.69
N VAL A 4 -56.15 -62.14 -34.98
CA VAL A 4 -55.03 -61.33 -35.47
C VAL A 4 -55.37 -59.84 -35.36
N GLU A 5 -56.61 -59.47 -35.68
CA GLU A 5 -57.11 -58.10 -35.55
C GLU A 5 -57.11 -57.62 -34.09
N SER A 6 -57.53 -58.48 -33.15
CA SER A 6 -57.49 -58.17 -31.72
C SER A 6 -56.07 -58.01 -31.18
N ALA A 7 -55.11 -58.81 -31.64
CA ALA A 7 -53.70 -58.71 -31.23
C ALA A 7 -53.04 -57.43 -31.77
N VAL A 8 -53.31 -57.07 -33.03
CA VAL A 8 -52.81 -55.82 -33.64
C VAL A 8 -53.42 -54.60 -32.94
N ARG A 9 -54.72 -54.65 -32.61
CA ARG A 9 -55.38 -53.57 -31.86
C ARG A 9 -54.82 -53.40 -30.45
N SER A 10 -54.53 -54.49 -29.75
CA SER A 10 -53.87 -54.44 -28.44
C SER A 10 -52.48 -53.80 -28.54
N GLY A 11 -51.64 -54.23 -29.48
CA GLY A 11 -50.30 -53.68 -29.65
C GLY A 11 -50.30 -52.19 -30.05
N LEU A 12 -51.26 -51.76 -30.88
CA LEU A 12 -51.46 -50.34 -31.20
C LEU A 12 -51.89 -49.53 -29.97
N THR A 13 -52.78 -50.10 -29.14
CA THR A 13 -53.25 -49.44 -27.90
C THR A 13 -52.10 -49.29 -26.90
N ASP A 14 -51.31 -50.34 -26.69
CA ASP A 14 -50.14 -50.30 -25.80
C ASP A 14 -49.10 -49.27 -26.28
N THR A 15 -48.92 -49.16 -27.60
CA THR A 15 -48.02 -48.16 -28.21
C THR A 15 -48.55 -46.74 -28.01
N ILE A 16 -49.86 -46.52 -28.22
CA ILE A 16 -50.50 -45.22 -27.98
C ILE A 16 -50.39 -44.83 -26.50
N ASP A 17 -50.60 -45.76 -25.57
CA ASP A 17 -50.49 -45.51 -24.13
C ASP A 17 -49.05 -45.19 -23.71
N ALA A 18 -48.07 -45.89 -24.27
CA ALA A 18 -46.66 -45.61 -24.03
C ALA A 18 -46.26 -44.22 -24.53
N LEU A 19 -46.65 -43.87 -25.76
CA LEU A 19 -46.40 -42.55 -26.35
C LEU A 19 -47.11 -41.43 -25.59
N SER A 20 -48.36 -41.65 -25.16
CA SER A 20 -49.13 -40.68 -24.38
C SER A 20 -48.47 -40.40 -23.03
N LYS A 21 -47.94 -41.44 -22.35
CA LYS A 21 -47.16 -41.28 -21.11
C LYS A 21 -45.86 -40.51 -21.33
N GLN A 22 -45.18 -40.73 -22.46
CA GLN A 22 -43.97 -39.97 -22.80
C GLN A 22 -44.27 -38.50 -23.06
N ILE A 23 -45.33 -38.21 -23.82
CA ILE A 23 -45.79 -36.83 -24.10
C ILE A 23 -46.13 -36.11 -22.79
N ALA A 24 -46.90 -36.75 -21.89
CA ALA A 24 -47.27 -36.16 -20.62
C ALA A 24 -46.06 -35.80 -19.74
N ARG A 25 -45.08 -36.71 -19.63
CA ARG A 25 -43.84 -36.46 -18.87
C ARG A 25 -42.99 -35.34 -19.47
N ALA A 26 -42.90 -35.28 -20.79
CA ALA A 26 -42.18 -34.22 -21.48
C ALA A 26 -42.86 -32.86 -21.28
N ALA A 27 -44.19 -32.80 -21.38
CA ALA A 27 -44.97 -31.58 -21.15
C ALA A 27 -44.79 -31.05 -19.72
N GLU A 28 -44.91 -31.92 -18.72
CA GLU A 28 -44.73 -31.53 -17.31
C GLU A 28 -43.30 -30.99 -17.05
N LYS A 29 -42.28 -31.64 -17.60
CA LYS A 29 -40.89 -31.18 -17.50
C LYS A 29 -40.70 -29.81 -18.14
N THR A 30 -41.28 -29.59 -19.32
CA THR A 30 -41.18 -28.32 -20.05
C THR A 30 -41.82 -27.19 -19.27
N VAL A 31 -43.05 -27.39 -18.78
CA VAL A 31 -43.77 -26.40 -17.95
C VAL A 31 -42.99 -26.06 -16.68
N ARG A 32 -42.38 -27.07 -16.02
CA ARG A 32 -41.53 -26.83 -14.84
C ARG A 32 -40.34 -25.93 -15.15
N LEU A 33 -39.61 -26.21 -16.23
CA LEU A 33 -38.45 -25.40 -16.64
C LEU A 33 -38.87 -23.97 -17.03
N MET A 34 -40.02 -23.80 -17.69
CA MET A 34 -40.58 -22.49 -17.99
C MET A 34 -40.90 -21.71 -16.71
N ALA A 35 -41.53 -22.35 -15.72
CA ALA A 35 -41.83 -21.73 -14.43
C ALA A 35 -40.56 -21.33 -13.65
N GLU A 36 -39.55 -22.21 -13.62
CA GLU A 36 -38.25 -21.92 -13.02
C GLU A 36 -37.56 -20.71 -13.68
N PHE A 37 -37.59 -20.63 -15.01
CA PHE A 37 -37.03 -19.50 -15.75
C PHE A 37 -37.75 -18.18 -15.46
N ARG A 38 -39.10 -18.18 -15.46
CA ARG A 38 -39.90 -16.98 -15.11
C ARG A 38 -39.61 -16.48 -13.70
N ASN A 39 -39.48 -17.38 -12.73
CA ASN A 39 -39.17 -17.02 -11.35
C ASN A 39 -37.78 -16.37 -11.22
N LYS A 40 -36.83 -16.77 -12.06
CA LYS A 40 -35.47 -16.22 -12.06
C LYS A 40 -35.39 -14.88 -12.80
N TYR A 41 -36.21 -14.66 -13.83
CA TYR A 41 -36.17 -13.48 -14.70
C TYR A 41 -37.56 -12.84 -14.90
N PRO A 42 -38.21 -12.35 -13.82
CA PRO A 42 -39.61 -11.90 -13.89
C PRO A 42 -39.83 -10.75 -14.88
N ASN A 43 -38.86 -9.84 -15.02
CA ASN A 43 -38.97 -8.67 -15.89
C ASN A 43 -39.02 -9.06 -17.38
N GLU A 44 -38.19 -10.03 -17.79
CA GLU A 44 -38.05 -10.47 -19.18
C GLU A 44 -39.21 -11.39 -19.62
N THR A 45 -39.95 -11.96 -18.66
CA THR A 45 -41.03 -12.94 -18.93
C THR A 45 -42.41 -12.45 -18.53
N THR A 46 -42.60 -11.14 -18.49
CA THR A 46 -43.87 -10.53 -18.02
C THR A 46 -45.05 -10.95 -18.90
N GLU A 47 -44.84 -11.11 -20.21
CA GLU A 47 -45.88 -11.42 -21.20
C GLU A 47 -45.93 -12.92 -21.60
N ILE A 48 -45.10 -13.77 -21.00
CA ILE A 48 -44.98 -15.19 -21.36
C ILE A 48 -45.49 -16.04 -20.21
N ASP A 49 -46.50 -16.86 -20.47
CA ASP A 49 -47.05 -17.81 -19.49
C ASP A 49 -46.20 -19.09 -19.42
N ALA A 50 -46.20 -19.74 -18.25
CA ALA A 50 -45.58 -21.06 -18.08
C ALA A 50 -46.55 -22.16 -18.55
N ALA A 51 -46.84 -22.17 -19.85
CA ALA A 51 -47.77 -23.09 -20.49
C ALA A 51 -47.14 -23.70 -21.75
N LEU A 52 -47.56 -24.90 -22.14
CA LEU A 52 -46.99 -25.59 -23.30
C LEU A 52 -47.28 -24.84 -24.61
N GLU A 53 -48.41 -24.15 -24.65
CA GLU A 53 -48.86 -23.26 -25.72
C GLU A 53 -47.89 -22.10 -25.94
N SER A 54 -47.21 -21.64 -24.89
CA SER A 54 -46.21 -20.57 -24.93
C SER A 54 -44.80 -21.05 -25.31
N ALA A 55 -44.62 -22.34 -25.63
CA ALA A 55 -43.32 -22.89 -26.01
C ALA A 55 -42.68 -22.17 -27.21
N ALA A 56 -43.49 -21.73 -28.17
CA ALA A 56 -43.02 -20.96 -29.31
C ALA A 56 -42.44 -19.61 -28.89
N ASP A 57 -43.00 -18.97 -27.87
CA ASP A 57 -42.54 -17.66 -27.39
C ASP A 57 -41.24 -17.77 -26.59
N PHE A 58 -41.06 -18.83 -25.81
CA PHE A 58 -39.73 -19.17 -25.25
C PHE A 58 -38.69 -19.47 -26.34
N GLY A 59 -39.10 -20.10 -27.44
CA GLY A 59 -38.25 -20.33 -28.61
C GLY A 59 -37.80 -19.04 -29.28
N LYS A 60 -38.71 -18.07 -29.48
CA LYS A 60 -38.39 -16.73 -29.99
C LYS A 60 -37.47 -15.97 -29.05
N LEU A 61 -37.72 -16.05 -27.73
CA LEU A 61 -36.85 -15.43 -26.73
C LEU A 61 -35.43 -16.02 -26.79
N LEU A 62 -35.30 -17.35 -26.91
CA LEU A 62 -34.02 -18.00 -27.08
C LEU A 62 -33.33 -17.56 -28.38
N GLU A 63 -34.06 -17.51 -29.49
CA GLU A 63 -33.53 -17.08 -30.78
C GLU A 63 -33.06 -15.62 -30.71
N GLN A 64 -33.83 -14.73 -30.09
CA GLN A 64 -33.44 -13.33 -29.87
C GLN A 64 -32.19 -13.23 -28.99
N LEU A 65 -32.13 -13.99 -27.89
CA LEU A 65 -30.97 -14.04 -27.01
C LEU A 65 -29.71 -14.50 -27.76
N VAL A 66 -29.81 -15.56 -28.57
CA VAL A 66 -28.67 -16.12 -29.29
C VAL A 66 -28.23 -15.25 -30.47
N SER A 67 -29.18 -14.67 -31.21
CA SER A 67 -28.90 -13.94 -32.45
C SER A 67 -28.54 -12.47 -32.23
N ASN A 68 -29.28 -11.78 -31.36
CA ASN A 68 -29.24 -10.32 -31.28
C ASN A 68 -28.61 -9.83 -29.98
N ASP A 69 -29.01 -10.40 -28.85
CA ASP A 69 -28.65 -9.84 -27.56
C ASP A 69 -27.29 -10.34 -27.09
N LEU A 70 -27.01 -11.64 -27.14
CA LEU A 70 -25.75 -12.19 -26.65
C LEU A 70 -24.52 -11.66 -27.42
N PRO A 71 -24.49 -11.63 -28.77
CA PRO A 71 -23.34 -11.07 -29.50
C PRO A 71 -23.17 -9.56 -29.27
N ARG A 72 -24.29 -8.82 -29.15
CA ARG A 72 -24.27 -7.39 -28.86
C ARG A 72 -23.77 -7.10 -27.45
N PHE A 73 -24.24 -7.85 -26.45
CA PHE A 73 -23.78 -7.72 -25.08
C PHE A 73 -22.32 -8.14 -24.95
N GLU A 74 -21.88 -9.18 -25.65
CA GLU A 74 -20.47 -9.57 -25.71
C GLU A 74 -19.61 -8.44 -26.30
N ALA A 75 -20.04 -7.83 -27.41
CA ALA A 75 -19.33 -6.71 -28.03
C ALA A 75 -19.29 -5.47 -27.13
N HIS A 76 -20.43 -5.07 -26.55
CA HIS A 76 -20.52 -3.93 -25.64
C HIS A 76 -19.73 -4.16 -24.34
N PHE A 77 -19.72 -5.40 -23.84
CA PHE A 77 -18.91 -5.80 -22.69
C PHE A 77 -17.43 -5.72 -23.01
N LYS A 78 -17.00 -6.23 -24.18
CA LYS A 78 -15.62 -6.07 -24.67
C LYS A 78 -15.23 -4.60 -24.80
N GLU A 79 -16.08 -3.76 -25.37
CA GLU A 79 -15.81 -2.32 -25.51
C GLU A 79 -15.70 -1.61 -24.16
N SER A 80 -16.65 -1.85 -23.25
CA SER A 80 -16.66 -1.25 -21.90
C SER A 80 -15.44 -1.68 -21.07
N LEU A 81 -15.02 -2.95 -21.20
CA LEU A 81 -13.83 -3.48 -20.54
C LEU A 81 -12.53 -2.94 -21.12
N ASN A 82 -12.43 -2.88 -22.45
CA ASN A 82 -11.24 -2.43 -23.15
C ASN A 82 -11.00 -0.94 -22.95
N GLN A 83 -12.05 -0.11 -22.98
CA GLN A 83 -11.88 1.35 -22.98
C GLN A 83 -11.64 1.95 -21.58
N ASN A 84 -12.28 1.43 -20.52
CA ASN A 84 -12.25 2.10 -19.20
C ASN A 84 -11.51 1.30 -18.12
N THR A 85 -11.91 0.07 -17.81
CA THR A 85 -11.44 -0.59 -16.59
C THR A 85 -9.98 -1.06 -16.67
N ILE A 86 -9.54 -1.64 -17.78
CA ILE A 86 -8.15 -2.13 -17.91
C ILE A 86 -7.17 -0.96 -17.98
N HIS A 87 -7.51 0.09 -18.74
CA HIS A 87 -6.72 1.32 -18.79
C HIS A 87 -6.54 1.95 -17.40
N GLU A 88 -7.60 1.98 -16.59
CA GLU A 88 -7.52 2.46 -15.21
C GLU A 88 -6.60 1.59 -14.33
N VAL A 89 -6.63 0.27 -14.47
CA VAL A 89 -5.73 -0.64 -13.72
C VAL A 89 -4.27 -0.45 -14.14
N VAL A 90 -4.00 -0.29 -15.43
CA VAL A 90 -2.65 0.01 -15.95
C VAL A 90 -2.17 1.36 -15.42
N ALA A 91 -3.02 2.39 -15.48
CA ALA A 91 -2.72 3.72 -14.95
C ALA A 91 -2.48 3.68 -13.42
N PHE A 92 -3.26 2.89 -12.69
CA PHE A 92 -3.10 2.67 -11.27
C PHE A 92 -1.77 1.98 -10.93
N ASN A 93 -1.40 0.94 -11.68
CA ASN A 93 -0.11 0.28 -11.52
C ASN A 93 1.05 1.27 -11.78
N ALA A 94 0.98 2.05 -12.86
CA ALA A 94 1.96 3.08 -13.18
C ALA A 94 2.06 4.16 -12.07
N PHE A 95 0.92 4.54 -11.48
CA PHE A 95 0.90 5.47 -10.35
C PHE A 95 1.62 4.90 -9.12
N LEU A 96 1.33 3.65 -8.74
CA LEU A 96 2.00 2.99 -7.61
C LEU A 96 3.50 2.84 -7.87
N ASP A 97 3.91 2.46 -9.08
CA ASP A 97 5.31 2.37 -9.45
C ASP A 97 6.02 3.73 -9.41
N SER A 98 5.35 4.82 -9.81
CA SER A 98 5.89 6.17 -9.63
C SER A 98 6.12 6.50 -8.16
N ARG A 99 5.18 6.15 -7.27
CA ARG A 99 5.32 6.38 -5.82
C ARG A 99 6.41 5.51 -5.20
N ARG A 100 6.56 4.27 -5.67
CA ARG A 100 7.67 3.38 -5.33
C ARG A 100 9.01 4.02 -5.72
N GLN A 101 9.10 4.59 -6.93
CA GLN A 101 10.30 5.25 -7.42
C GLN A 101 10.61 6.55 -6.65
N ASP A 102 9.60 7.33 -6.27
CA ASP A 102 9.76 8.52 -5.43
C ASP A 102 10.48 8.17 -4.11
N ILE A 103 10.10 7.06 -3.48
CA ILE A 103 10.73 6.56 -2.25
C ILE A 103 12.21 6.21 -2.50
N VAL A 104 12.50 5.43 -3.56
CA VAL A 104 13.87 5.03 -3.93
C VAL A 104 14.75 6.25 -4.18
N ASN A 105 14.27 7.21 -4.96
CA ASN A 105 14.99 8.45 -5.26
C ASN A 105 15.30 9.23 -3.98
N ARG A 106 14.31 9.38 -3.11
CA ARG A 106 14.45 10.12 -1.84
C ARG A 106 15.46 9.46 -0.89
N ILE A 107 15.53 8.14 -0.85
CA ILE A 107 16.56 7.41 -0.10
C ILE A 107 17.94 7.69 -0.69
N GLY A 108 18.05 7.71 -2.02
CA GLY A 108 19.28 8.12 -2.70
C GLY A 108 19.74 9.51 -2.28
N GLU A 109 18.84 10.49 -2.24
CA GLU A 109 19.14 11.86 -1.81
C GLU A 109 19.53 11.96 -0.33
N ILE A 110 18.89 11.17 0.54
CA ILE A 110 19.27 11.08 1.96
C ILE A 110 20.66 10.44 2.09
N ASN A 111 20.97 9.40 1.33
CA ASN A 111 22.27 8.75 1.33
C ASN A 111 23.40 9.67 0.86
N LEU A 112 23.15 10.54 -0.12
CA LEU A 112 24.10 11.60 -0.49
C LEU A 112 24.41 12.52 0.68
N SER A 113 23.40 12.83 1.51
CA SER A 113 23.57 13.63 2.72
C SER A 113 24.35 12.86 3.79
N LEU A 114 24.04 11.58 3.98
CA LEU A 114 24.68 10.71 4.97
C LEU A 114 26.15 10.42 4.65
N ALA A 115 26.52 10.32 3.38
CA ALA A 115 27.91 10.09 2.97
C ALA A 115 28.86 11.21 3.43
N GLY A 116 28.35 12.43 3.62
CA GLY A 116 29.11 13.55 4.17
C GLY A 116 29.19 13.58 5.70
N ILE A 117 28.47 12.69 6.39
CA ILE A 117 28.40 12.62 7.84
C ILE A 117 29.25 11.44 8.31
N GLU A 118 30.34 11.76 8.99
CA GLU A 118 31.19 10.75 9.61
C GLU A 118 30.48 10.15 10.84
N TYR A 119 30.11 8.88 10.74
CA TYR A 119 29.49 8.13 11.83
C TYR A 119 30.54 7.64 12.83
N ASN A 120 31.64 7.12 12.30
CA ASN A 120 32.86 6.77 13.00
C ASN A 120 34.05 7.12 12.10
N ALA A 121 35.26 7.16 12.65
CA ALA A 121 36.47 7.49 11.89
C ALA A 121 36.54 6.74 10.55
N GLY A 122 36.47 7.46 9.42
CA GLY A 122 36.52 6.89 8.08
C GLY A 122 35.30 6.07 7.63
N ARG A 123 34.17 6.16 8.35
CA ARG A 123 32.94 5.39 8.09
C ARG A 123 31.70 6.25 8.09
N HIS A 124 30.74 5.91 7.24
CA HIS A 124 29.44 6.58 7.13
C HIS A 124 28.29 5.56 7.12
N ILE A 125 27.07 6.06 7.34
CA ILE A 125 25.86 5.24 7.27
C ILE A 125 25.25 5.34 5.87
N GLN A 126 24.81 4.23 5.32
CA GLN A 126 23.98 4.17 4.12
C GLN A 126 22.66 3.49 4.45
N LEU A 127 21.54 4.13 4.12
CA LEU A 127 20.22 3.52 4.15
C LEU A 127 20.05 2.60 2.94
N GLU A 128 19.56 1.40 3.18
CA GLU A 128 19.27 0.41 2.16
C GLU A 128 17.77 0.10 2.16
N HIS A 129 17.22 -0.08 0.96
CA HIS A 129 15.85 -0.53 0.79
C HIS A 129 15.87 -1.91 0.16
N GLN A 130 15.11 -2.83 0.75
CA GLN A 130 14.89 -4.16 0.25
C GLN A 130 13.41 -4.33 -0.04
N ASN A 131 13.07 -5.21 -0.99
CA ASN A 131 11.67 -5.52 -1.24
C ASN A 131 11.09 -6.24 -0.01
N SER A 132 9.86 -5.89 0.35
CA SER A 132 9.14 -6.51 1.45
C SER A 132 9.01 -8.02 1.25
N THR A 133 9.18 -8.77 2.33
CA THR A 133 8.97 -10.23 2.36
C THR A 133 7.51 -10.60 2.57
N ASP A 134 6.64 -9.60 2.80
CA ASP A 134 5.23 -9.79 3.04
C ASP A 134 4.53 -10.43 1.83
N LEU A 135 3.86 -11.55 2.07
CA LEU A 135 3.24 -12.35 1.02
C LEU A 135 2.11 -11.60 0.31
N ASP A 136 1.30 -10.81 1.04
CA ASP A 136 0.19 -10.07 0.44
C ASP A 136 0.70 -9.02 -0.55
N VAL A 137 1.75 -8.30 -0.16
CA VAL A 137 2.36 -7.24 -0.98
C VAL A 137 3.03 -7.83 -2.22
N ARG A 138 3.77 -8.93 -2.06
CA ARG A 138 4.41 -9.62 -3.18
C ARG A 138 3.39 -10.21 -4.16
N GLN A 139 2.33 -10.81 -3.65
CA GLN A 139 1.27 -11.36 -4.49
C GLN A 139 0.55 -10.24 -5.24
N PHE A 140 0.21 -9.15 -4.56
CA PHE A 140 -0.42 -7.99 -5.17
C PHE A 140 0.41 -7.38 -6.31
N GLY A 141 1.73 -7.22 -6.10
CA GLY A 141 2.62 -6.72 -7.16
C GLY A 141 2.70 -7.67 -8.36
N THR A 142 2.59 -8.99 -8.13
CA THR A 142 2.53 -9.99 -9.21
C THR A 142 1.21 -9.90 -9.96
N ASP A 143 0.09 -9.80 -9.24
CA ASP A 143 -1.26 -9.69 -9.81
C ASP A 143 -1.41 -8.41 -10.64
N LEU A 144 -0.94 -7.27 -10.15
CA LEU A 144 -0.94 -5.99 -10.88
C LEU A 144 -0.11 -6.06 -12.16
N ARG A 145 1.07 -6.68 -12.10
CA ARG A 145 1.94 -6.82 -13.28
C ARG A 145 1.32 -7.73 -14.32
N ALA A 146 0.75 -8.87 -13.89
CA ALA A 146 0.02 -9.77 -14.78
C ALA A 146 -1.17 -9.06 -15.48
N CYS A 147 -1.85 -8.14 -14.79
CA CYS A 147 -2.91 -7.32 -15.38
C CYS A 147 -2.38 -6.28 -16.38
N SER A 148 -1.12 -5.85 -16.25
CA SER A 148 -0.50 -4.82 -17.10
C SER A 148 0.31 -5.40 -18.28
N GLU A 149 0.76 -6.65 -18.20
CA GLU A 149 1.54 -7.31 -19.25
C GLU A 149 0.67 -7.67 -20.47
N GLY A 150 1.08 -7.23 -21.66
CA GLY A 150 0.40 -7.49 -22.93
C GLY A 150 -0.82 -6.60 -23.24
N THR A 151 -0.92 -5.42 -22.64
CA THR A 151 -1.87 -4.36 -23.07
C THR A 151 -1.28 -3.51 -24.22
N ILE A 152 0.02 -3.63 -24.47
CA ILE A 152 0.74 -2.90 -25.51
C ILE A 152 1.05 -3.88 -26.65
N GLY A 153 0.10 -4.04 -27.57
CA GLY A 153 0.30 -4.80 -28.81
C GLY A 153 -0.84 -5.75 -29.14
N ASP A 154 -1.54 -5.42 -30.22
CA ASP A 154 -2.59 -6.19 -30.93
C ASP A 154 -3.98 -6.24 -30.28
N ASP A 155 -4.97 -5.74 -31.02
CA ASP A 155 -6.39 -5.59 -30.62
C ASP A 155 -7.12 -6.93 -30.37
N ASP A 156 -6.47 -8.06 -30.68
CA ASP A 156 -7.01 -9.43 -30.54
C ASP A 156 -6.42 -10.22 -29.35
N GLN A 157 -5.53 -9.64 -28.54
CA GLN A 157 -4.95 -10.30 -27.35
C GLN A 157 -5.65 -9.99 -26.01
N TYR A 158 -6.88 -9.51 -26.06
CA TYR A 158 -7.72 -9.34 -24.87
C TYR A 158 -8.39 -10.67 -24.49
N SER A 159 -7.66 -11.51 -23.74
CA SER A 159 -8.17 -12.81 -23.29
C SER A 159 -9.15 -12.65 -22.11
N GLU A 160 -10.22 -13.44 -22.12
CA GLU A 160 -11.15 -13.61 -20.97
C GLU A 160 -10.41 -13.85 -19.64
N GLN A 161 -9.24 -14.50 -19.70
CA GLN A 161 -8.38 -14.73 -18.55
C GLN A 161 -7.89 -13.43 -17.89
N LYS A 162 -7.55 -12.39 -18.68
CA LYS A 162 -7.17 -11.07 -18.14
C LYS A 162 -8.35 -10.39 -17.46
N TYR A 163 -9.53 -10.49 -18.06
CA TYR A 163 -10.75 -10.00 -17.42
C TYR A 163 -10.95 -10.65 -16.05
N LEU A 164 -10.86 -11.99 -15.96
CA LEU A 164 -11.02 -12.69 -14.69
C LEU A 164 -9.95 -12.30 -13.66
N GLN A 165 -8.73 -11.96 -14.09
CA GLN A 165 -7.69 -11.45 -13.20
C GLN A 165 -8.04 -10.05 -12.66
N VAL A 166 -8.39 -9.11 -13.54
CA VAL A 166 -8.78 -7.74 -13.15
C VAL A 166 -10.04 -7.75 -12.29
N ALA A 167 -11.05 -8.52 -12.67
CA ALA A 167 -12.30 -8.67 -11.93
C ALA A 167 -12.05 -9.17 -10.50
N ARG A 168 -11.22 -10.22 -10.34
CA ARG A 168 -10.86 -10.74 -9.00
C ARG A 168 -10.18 -9.68 -8.14
N LEU A 169 -9.31 -8.86 -8.73
CA LEU A 169 -8.61 -7.81 -8.01
C LEU A 169 -9.59 -6.72 -7.55
N ILE A 170 -10.47 -6.26 -8.45
CA ILE A 170 -11.48 -5.25 -8.16
C ILE A 170 -12.51 -5.75 -7.16
N GLU A 171 -12.98 -6.99 -7.28
CA GLU A 171 -13.88 -7.62 -6.30
C GLU A 171 -13.25 -7.66 -4.91
N ARG A 172 -11.96 -7.99 -4.82
CA ARG A 172 -11.23 -7.95 -3.56
C ARG A 172 -11.12 -6.53 -3.02
N PHE A 173 -10.87 -5.52 -3.86
CA PHE A 173 -10.88 -4.12 -3.42
C PHE A 173 -12.25 -3.63 -2.94
N ARG A 174 -13.33 -4.10 -3.55
CA ARG A 174 -14.72 -3.78 -3.13
C ARG A 174 -15.12 -4.45 -1.82
N GLY A 175 -14.37 -5.49 -1.41
CA GLY A 175 -14.68 -6.32 -0.26
C GLY A 175 -15.64 -7.43 -0.64
N ARG A 176 -15.16 -8.68 -0.58
CA ARG A 176 -15.98 -9.84 -0.91
C ARG A 176 -16.97 -10.14 0.21
N ASP A 177 -18.14 -10.69 -0.15
CA ASP A 177 -19.19 -11.05 0.81
C ASP A 177 -18.63 -11.99 1.89
N GLY A 178 -18.80 -11.60 3.16
CA GLY A 178 -18.28 -12.32 4.31
C GLY A 178 -16.81 -12.05 4.67
N TYR A 179 -16.07 -11.27 3.87
CA TYR A 179 -14.65 -10.95 4.07
C TYR A 179 -14.33 -9.44 4.06
N THR A 180 -15.35 -8.56 4.05
CA THR A 180 -15.19 -7.11 3.87
C THR A 180 -14.11 -6.48 4.75
N THR A 181 -14.09 -6.76 6.06
CA THR A 181 -13.10 -6.16 6.98
C THR A 181 -11.66 -6.65 6.76
N LEU A 182 -11.49 -7.89 6.29
CA LEU A 182 -10.18 -8.44 5.94
C LEU A 182 -9.68 -7.84 4.62
N ASP A 183 -10.57 -7.70 3.64
CA ASP A 183 -10.27 -7.13 2.33
C ASP A 183 -9.99 -5.63 2.40
N GLU A 184 -10.67 -4.87 3.26
CA GLU A 184 -10.35 -3.46 3.55
C GLU A 184 -8.93 -3.30 4.12
N ARG A 185 -8.57 -4.11 5.13
CA ARG A 185 -7.23 -4.10 5.73
C ARG A 185 -6.17 -4.49 4.71
N TRP A 186 -6.45 -5.53 3.92
CA TRP A 186 -5.57 -5.95 2.84
C TRP A 186 -5.37 -4.83 1.82
N THR A 187 -6.45 -4.17 1.39
CA THR A 187 -6.40 -3.06 0.43
C THR A 187 -5.55 -1.91 0.96
N ALA A 188 -5.79 -1.46 2.20
CA ALA A 188 -4.98 -0.41 2.83
C ALA A 188 -3.50 -0.80 2.95
N LYS A 189 -3.21 -2.08 3.23
CA LYS A 189 -1.85 -2.60 3.34
C LYS A 189 -1.12 -2.63 1.99
N VAL A 190 -1.73 -3.19 0.95
CA VAL A 190 -1.06 -3.41 -0.33
C VAL A 190 -1.02 -2.16 -1.21
N THR A 191 -1.96 -1.22 -1.05
CA THR A 191 -1.96 0.05 -1.80
C THR A 191 -0.99 1.08 -1.25
N ASP A 192 -0.58 0.94 0.01
CA ASP A 192 0.47 1.76 0.60
C ASP A 192 1.87 1.23 0.21
N VAL A 193 2.51 1.92 -0.74
CA VAL A 193 3.84 1.58 -1.26
C VAL A 193 4.94 1.58 -0.20
N ARG A 194 4.71 2.18 0.99
CA ARG A 194 5.67 2.11 2.10
C ARG A 194 5.83 0.68 2.61
N ASN A 195 4.77 -0.11 2.56
CA ASN A 195 4.79 -1.52 2.97
C ASN A 195 5.50 -2.44 1.96
N TRP A 196 5.90 -1.89 0.80
CA TRP A 196 6.62 -2.63 -0.24
C TRP A 196 8.12 -2.69 0.01
N PHE A 197 8.59 -1.95 1.02
CA PHE A 197 9.99 -1.88 1.38
C PHE A 197 10.21 -2.34 2.81
N THR A 198 11.33 -3.01 3.02
CA THR A 198 11.97 -3.17 4.30
C THR A 198 13.23 -2.30 4.28
N PHE A 199 13.41 -1.47 5.30
CA PHE A 199 14.57 -0.60 5.42
C PHE A 199 15.61 -1.18 6.37
N SER A 200 16.87 -1.06 6.00
CA SER A 200 18.01 -1.32 6.87
C SER A 200 19.03 -0.18 6.73
N ALA A 201 20.00 -0.15 7.64
CA ALA A 201 21.14 0.74 7.52
C ALA A 201 22.42 -0.09 7.50
N SER A 202 23.40 0.31 6.71
CA SER A 202 24.71 -0.32 6.62
C SER A 202 25.78 0.73 6.95
N GLU A 203 26.65 0.44 7.90
CA GLU A 203 27.87 1.22 8.13
C GLU A 203 28.93 0.76 7.12
N LYS A 204 29.41 1.71 6.31
CA LYS A 204 30.38 1.44 5.24
C LYS A 204 31.64 2.26 5.40
N TRP A 205 32.76 1.68 5.00
CA TRP A 205 34.02 2.41 4.85
C TRP A 205 33.89 3.45 3.75
N THR A 206 34.23 4.70 4.04
CA THR A 206 34.09 5.79 3.06
C THR A 206 35.07 5.65 1.90
N GLU A 207 36.25 5.06 2.13
CA GLU A 207 37.28 4.87 1.10
C GLU A 207 36.99 3.67 0.18
N THR A 208 36.58 2.53 0.73
CA THR A 208 36.42 1.27 -0.02
C THR A 208 34.97 0.97 -0.39
N GLY A 209 34.00 1.56 0.30
CA GLY A 209 32.57 1.23 0.17
C GLY A 209 32.20 -0.13 0.77
N GLU A 210 33.15 -0.82 1.40
CA GLU A 210 32.90 -2.12 2.01
C GLU A 210 32.02 -1.99 3.25
N GLU A 211 31.08 -2.93 3.38
CA GLU A 211 30.21 -3.03 4.54
C GLU A 211 31.00 -3.47 5.77
N PHE A 212 30.96 -2.62 6.80
CA PHE A 212 31.52 -2.91 8.11
C PHE A 212 30.46 -3.58 9.01
N GLU A 213 29.26 -2.99 9.09
CA GLU A 213 28.22 -3.48 9.97
C GLU A 213 26.81 -3.22 9.42
N HIS A 214 25.96 -4.23 9.46
CA HIS A 214 24.56 -4.14 9.04
C HIS A 214 23.61 -3.91 10.24
N PHE A 215 22.61 -3.04 10.08
CA PHE A 215 21.61 -2.69 11.09
C PHE A 215 20.21 -3.03 10.57
N THR A 216 19.61 -4.07 11.13
CA THR A 216 18.20 -4.44 10.93
C THR A 216 17.37 -4.12 12.17
N ASP A 217 16.08 -3.82 11.95
CA ASP A 217 15.08 -3.45 12.97
C ASP A 217 15.04 -4.46 14.16
N SER A 218 15.33 -5.73 13.89
CA SER A 218 15.23 -6.84 14.85
C SER A 218 16.56 -7.22 15.54
N GLY A 219 17.67 -6.52 15.24
CA GLY A 219 19.00 -6.88 15.74
C GLY A 219 19.23 -6.48 17.20
N GLY A 220 19.68 -7.44 18.02
CA GLY A 220 20.02 -7.31 19.45
C GLY A 220 21.26 -6.46 19.74
N LYS A 221 21.27 -5.20 19.30
CA LYS A 221 22.36 -4.24 19.54
C LYS A 221 22.14 -3.44 20.83
N SER A 222 23.24 -2.91 21.38
CA SER A 222 23.25 -2.03 22.55
C SER A 222 22.42 -0.77 22.30
N GLY A 223 21.64 -0.34 23.31
CA GLY A 223 20.76 0.83 23.20
C GLY A 223 21.46 2.08 22.68
N GLY A 224 22.72 2.32 23.09
CA GLY A 224 23.50 3.48 22.67
C GLY A 224 23.82 3.52 21.16
N GLN A 225 24.01 2.36 20.51
CA GLN A 225 24.22 2.30 19.06
C GLN A 225 22.95 2.61 18.28
N LYS A 226 21.79 2.12 18.76
CA LYS A 226 20.49 2.42 18.13
C LYS A 226 20.19 3.91 18.18
N GLU A 227 20.53 4.57 19.28
CA GLU A 227 20.39 6.02 19.43
C GLU A 227 21.34 6.80 18.54
N LYS A 228 22.64 6.44 18.51
CA LYS A 228 23.62 7.11 17.65
C LYS A 228 23.21 7.02 16.17
N LEU A 229 22.73 5.86 15.74
CA LEU A 229 22.18 5.66 14.41
C LEU A 229 20.94 6.53 14.18
N ALA A 230 19.99 6.53 15.12
CA ALA A 230 18.77 7.34 15.02
C ALA A 230 19.08 8.84 14.88
N TYR A 231 20.02 9.38 15.66
CA TYR A 231 20.45 10.78 15.53
C TYR A 231 21.11 11.05 14.17
N THR A 232 21.91 10.12 13.67
CA THR A 232 22.55 10.26 12.34
C THR A 232 21.52 10.31 11.22
N ILE A 233 20.53 9.42 11.27
CA ILE A 233 19.43 9.37 10.29
C ILE A 233 18.56 10.63 10.41
N LEU A 234 18.21 11.05 11.63
CA LEU A 234 17.43 12.27 11.88
C LEU A 234 18.15 13.50 11.34
N ALA A 235 19.43 13.64 11.65
CA ALA A 235 20.27 14.69 11.13
C ALA A 235 20.27 14.69 9.60
N ALA A 236 20.53 13.57 8.94
CA ALA A 236 20.49 13.50 7.48
C ALA A 236 19.12 13.82 6.89
N ALA A 237 18.03 13.36 7.52
CA ALA A 237 16.67 13.70 7.11
C ALA A 237 16.39 15.20 7.24
N LEU A 238 16.92 15.86 8.29
CA LEU A 238 16.85 17.31 8.45
C LEU A 238 17.73 18.03 7.40
N ALA A 239 18.94 17.53 7.11
CA ALA A 239 19.76 18.06 6.01
C ALA A 239 19.00 18.01 4.69
N PHE A 240 18.38 16.87 4.40
CA PHE A 240 17.56 16.68 3.23
C PHE A 240 16.40 17.70 3.17
N GLN A 241 15.62 17.82 4.26
CA GLN A 241 14.48 18.74 4.32
C GLN A 241 14.89 20.21 4.16
N PHE A 242 16.06 20.61 4.66
CA PHE A 242 16.60 21.96 4.54
C PHE A 242 17.43 22.17 3.26
N GLY A 243 17.50 21.19 2.36
CA GLY A 243 18.25 21.27 1.10
C GLY A 243 19.77 21.37 1.27
N LEU A 244 20.30 20.96 2.42
CA LEU A 244 21.71 21.12 2.81
C LEU A 244 22.68 20.26 1.99
N ALA A 245 22.22 19.14 1.45
CA ALA A 245 23.04 18.23 0.65
C ALA A 245 23.03 18.54 -0.86
N SER A 246 22.15 19.44 -1.29
CA SER A 246 22.15 19.88 -2.68
C SER A 246 23.14 21.02 -2.84
N GLY A 247 24.39 20.67 -3.10
CA GLY A 247 25.44 21.61 -3.51
C GLY A 247 25.11 22.37 -4.81
N ASN A 248 24.06 21.99 -5.53
CA ASN A 248 23.59 22.64 -6.76
C ASN A 248 22.07 22.80 -6.74
N GLY A 249 21.56 23.93 -6.25
CA GLY A 249 20.37 24.62 -6.79
C GLY A 249 19.08 23.84 -7.08
N ALA A 250 18.80 22.68 -6.48
CA ALA A 250 17.64 21.85 -6.83
C ALA A 250 16.50 21.84 -5.79
N GLY A 251 16.59 22.63 -4.72
CA GLY A 251 15.43 22.95 -3.90
C GLY A 251 14.63 24.08 -4.56
N LYS A 252 13.29 23.96 -4.65
CA LYS A 252 12.35 24.99 -5.13
C LYS A 252 12.49 26.39 -4.47
N ASN A 253 13.40 26.55 -3.50
CA ASN A 253 13.78 27.79 -2.84
C ASN A 253 15.29 28.06 -2.97
N ALA A 254 15.85 27.98 -4.19
CA ALA A 254 17.17 28.51 -4.52
C ALA A 254 17.17 30.06 -4.56
N GLY A 255 16.48 30.69 -3.61
CA GLY A 255 16.63 32.09 -3.30
C GLY A 255 17.84 32.25 -2.40
N SER A 256 18.86 32.94 -2.90
CA SER A 256 19.96 33.50 -2.11
C SER A 256 19.38 34.25 -0.89
N GLY A 257 19.38 33.61 0.29
CA GLY A 257 18.85 34.23 1.50
C GLY A 257 18.58 33.25 2.64
N ARG A 258 19.54 33.14 3.57
CA ARG A 258 19.41 32.67 4.96
C ARG A 258 18.27 31.66 5.23
N SER A 259 18.56 30.35 5.13
CA SER A 259 17.64 29.32 5.60
C SER A 259 17.57 29.30 7.14
N PHE A 260 16.37 29.44 7.72
CA PHE A 260 16.13 29.23 9.15
C PHE A 260 15.96 27.74 9.43
N ARG A 261 16.86 27.15 10.23
CA ARG A 261 16.89 25.72 10.52
C ARG A 261 16.73 25.50 12.01
N PHE A 262 15.48 25.45 12.47
CA PHE A 262 15.17 25.32 13.89
C PHE A 262 14.61 23.94 14.19
N VAL A 263 15.14 23.29 15.22
CA VAL A 263 14.77 21.95 15.64
C VAL A 263 14.46 21.98 17.13
N VAL A 264 13.27 21.52 17.48
CA VAL A 264 12.86 21.31 18.87
C VAL A 264 12.98 19.83 19.17
N ILE A 265 13.68 19.48 20.24
CA ILE A 265 13.82 18.10 20.71
C ILE A 265 13.25 18.06 22.12
N ASP A 266 12.11 17.39 22.26
CA ASP A 266 11.50 17.10 23.55
C ASP A 266 12.06 15.80 24.13
N GLU A 267 12.23 15.76 25.46
CA GLU A 267 12.85 14.64 26.19
C GLU A 267 14.20 14.18 25.59
N ALA A 268 15.00 15.13 25.12
CA ALA A 268 16.25 14.85 24.45
C ALA A 268 17.23 14.15 25.41
N PHE A 269 17.92 13.10 24.93
CA PHE A 269 19.01 12.43 25.65
C PHE A 269 18.62 11.82 27.02
N GLY A 270 17.34 11.74 27.36
CA GLY A 270 16.85 11.26 28.67
C GLY A 270 17.13 9.77 28.91
N ARG A 271 17.13 8.94 27.86
CA ARG A 271 17.40 7.49 27.94
C ARG A 271 18.75 7.08 27.38
N GLY A 272 19.47 8.02 26.80
CA GLY A 272 20.64 7.72 26.00
C GLY A 272 21.97 7.86 26.69
N SER A 273 22.98 7.23 26.10
CA SER A 273 24.36 7.35 26.57
C SER A 273 24.87 8.78 26.36
N ASP A 274 25.72 9.25 27.27
CA ASP A 274 26.29 10.60 27.18
C ASP A 274 27.14 10.77 25.90
N GLU A 275 27.74 9.69 25.41
CA GLU A 275 28.51 9.67 24.16
C GLU A 275 27.61 9.83 22.92
N SER A 276 26.50 9.08 22.85
CA SER A 276 25.52 9.19 21.77
C SER A 276 24.89 10.58 21.70
N ALA A 277 24.61 11.16 22.87
CA ALA A 277 24.07 12.50 23.01
C ALA A 277 25.05 13.58 22.52
N ARG A 278 26.32 13.50 22.95
CA ARG A 278 27.38 14.41 22.48
C ARG A 278 27.57 14.32 20.97
N TYR A 279 27.61 13.11 20.41
CA TYR A 279 27.69 12.91 18.96
C TYR A 279 26.51 13.56 18.22
N GLY A 280 25.27 13.39 18.71
CA GLY A 280 24.09 14.01 18.12
C GLY A 280 24.17 15.55 18.11
N LEU A 281 24.64 16.14 19.21
CA LEU A 281 24.83 17.59 19.33
C LEU A 281 25.92 18.13 18.41
N GLU A 282 27.07 17.44 18.33
CA GLU A 282 28.15 17.79 17.40
C GLU A 282 27.67 17.75 15.96
N LEU A 283 26.86 16.74 15.62
CA LEU A 283 26.29 16.60 14.29
C LEU A 283 25.35 17.77 13.95
N PHE A 284 24.44 18.11 14.85
CA PHE A 284 23.55 19.25 14.66
C PHE A 284 24.30 20.59 14.55
N GLN A 285 25.39 20.76 15.31
CA GLN A 285 26.26 21.91 15.22
C GLN A 285 26.96 22.00 13.84
N ARG A 286 27.51 20.89 13.33
CA ARG A 286 28.12 20.83 11.99
C ARG A 286 27.13 21.20 10.89
N MET A 287 25.86 20.81 11.06
CA MET A 287 24.77 21.13 10.15
C MET A 287 24.21 22.56 10.28
N LYS A 288 24.72 23.33 11.26
CA LYS A 288 24.28 24.70 11.56
C LYS A 288 22.77 24.76 11.85
N LEU A 289 22.27 23.79 12.62
CA LEU A 289 20.90 23.79 13.13
C LEU A 289 20.82 24.62 14.42
N GLN A 290 19.76 25.40 14.58
CA GLN A 290 19.41 26.07 15.82
C GLN A 290 18.54 25.11 16.65
N LEU A 291 19.01 24.75 17.84
CA LEU A 291 18.37 23.75 18.69
C LEU A 291 17.61 24.41 19.85
N LEU A 292 16.41 23.91 20.13
CA LEU A 292 15.74 24.06 21.42
C LEU A 292 15.56 22.66 22.01
N ILE A 293 16.16 22.46 23.18
CA ILE A 293 16.26 21.14 23.81
C ILE A 293 15.51 21.19 25.13
N VAL A 294 14.51 20.33 25.28
CA VAL A 294 13.82 20.10 26.55
C VAL A 294 14.32 18.77 27.09
N THR A 295 14.91 18.80 28.29
CA THR A 295 15.49 17.61 28.91
C THR A 295 15.44 17.73 30.44
N PRO A 296 15.35 16.60 31.16
CA PRO A 296 15.53 16.58 32.60
C PRO A 296 16.88 17.18 33.03
N LEU A 297 16.91 17.74 34.25
CA LEU A 297 18.06 18.46 34.83
C LEU A 297 19.36 17.62 34.88
N GLN A 298 19.21 16.29 34.94
CA GLN A 298 20.30 15.31 35.10
C GLN A 298 21.25 15.24 33.88
N LYS A 299 20.83 15.73 32.71
CA LYS A 299 21.60 15.64 31.46
C LYS A 299 22.25 16.96 31.05
N ILE A 300 22.22 17.96 31.94
CA ILE A 300 22.71 19.30 31.63
C ILE A 300 24.21 19.30 31.26
N HIS A 301 25.04 18.46 31.87
CA HIS A 301 26.49 18.41 31.63
C HIS A 301 26.86 18.00 30.20
N VAL A 302 26.02 17.22 29.53
CA VAL A 302 26.27 16.77 28.14
C VAL A 302 25.91 17.86 27.14
N ILE A 303 24.82 18.58 27.39
CA ILE A 303 24.29 19.64 26.51
C ILE A 303 24.97 20.99 26.73
N GLU A 304 25.49 21.26 27.95
CA GLU A 304 26.11 22.52 28.37
C GLU A 304 27.12 23.09 27.35
N PRO A 305 28.00 22.28 26.72
CA PRO A 305 28.96 22.81 25.75
C PRO A 305 28.34 23.32 24.44
N PHE A 306 27.11 22.93 24.13
CA PHE A 306 26.46 23.15 22.83
C PHE A 306 25.35 24.20 22.85
N VAL A 307 25.01 24.73 24.03
CA VAL A 307 23.91 25.69 24.21
C VAL A 307 24.42 27.06 24.66
N SER A 308 23.75 28.13 24.24
CA SER A 308 24.09 29.49 24.63
C SER A 308 23.25 30.00 25.82
N HIS A 309 22.06 29.44 26.01
CA HIS A 309 21.11 29.81 27.05
C HIS A 309 20.51 28.55 27.68
N VAL A 310 20.18 28.63 28.97
CA VAL A 310 19.52 27.57 29.72
C VAL A 310 18.31 28.17 30.43
N GLY A 311 17.15 27.54 30.23
CA GLY A 311 15.91 27.86 30.93
C GLY A 311 15.58 26.79 31.96
N PHE A 312 15.51 27.15 33.24
CA PHE A 312 15.00 26.27 34.29
C PHE A 312 13.52 26.53 34.50
N VAL A 313 12.72 25.49 34.29
CA VAL A 313 11.29 25.50 34.62
C VAL A 313 11.12 24.89 36.00
N ALA A 314 10.52 25.65 36.91
CA ALA A 314 10.16 25.21 38.25
C ALA A 314 8.66 25.38 38.46
N ASN A 315 8.01 24.35 39.01
CA ASN A 315 6.62 24.41 39.45
C ASN A 315 6.55 23.89 40.89
N THR A 316 6.81 24.78 41.85
CA THR A 316 7.02 24.41 43.26
C THR A 316 5.72 23.96 43.95
N ASN A 317 4.59 24.57 43.58
CA ASN A 317 3.29 24.36 44.23
C ASN A 317 2.24 23.65 43.34
N GLY A 318 2.59 23.36 42.09
CA GLY A 318 1.70 22.70 41.12
C GLY A 318 0.81 23.65 40.33
N ASP A 319 0.65 24.90 40.78
CA ASP A 319 -0.27 25.91 40.25
C ASP A 319 0.43 27.10 39.55
N ASP A 320 1.76 27.20 39.63
CA ASP A 320 2.54 28.29 39.01
C ASP A 320 3.85 27.76 38.41
N SER A 321 3.94 27.79 37.08
CA SER A 321 5.16 27.38 36.36
C SER A 321 6.03 28.60 36.06
N GLN A 322 7.15 28.69 36.77
CA GLN A 322 8.11 29.78 36.66
C GLN A 322 9.28 29.37 35.76
N LEU A 323 9.66 30.25 34.83
CA LEU A 323 10.82 30.06 33.95
C LEU A 323 11.92 31.04 34.36
N ARG A 324 13.07 30.50 34.77
CA ARG A 324 14.30 31.27 34.95
C ARG A 324 15.22 31.05 33.75
N ASN A 325 15.41 32.08 32.93
CA ASN A 325 16.35 32.06 31.81
C ASN A 325 17.70 32.67 32.23
N MET A 326 18.80 32.03 31.83
CA MET A 326 20.16 32.53 32.05
C MET A 326 21.06 32.15 30.88
N THR A 327 22.11 32.93 30.66
CA THR A 327 23.18 32.59 29.73
C THR A 327 23.99 31.41 30.27
N ILE A 328 24.66 30.69 29.36
CA ILE A 328 25.54 29.58 29.76
C ILE A 328 26.70 30.05 30.65
N GLN A 329 27.14 31.31 30.51
CA GLN A 329 28.20 31.88 31.33
C GLN A 329 27.71 32.10 32.77
N GLU A 330 26.54 32.69 32.96
CA GLU A 330 25.93 32.86 34.29
C GLU A 330 25.71 31.52 34.99
N TYR A 331 25.30 30.50 34.24
CA TYR A 331 25.17 29.13 34.76
C TYR A 331 26.52 28.58 35.26
N ARG A 332 27.60 28.73 34.48
CA ARG A 332 28.95 28.27 34.87
C ARG A 332 29.44 29.01 36.12
N ASP A 333 29.30 30.33 36.15
CA ASP A 333 29.71 31.15 37.29
C ASP A 333 28.92 30.83 38.57
N GLU A 334 27.63 30.46 38.46
CA GLU A 334 26.84 29.98 39.60
C GLU A 334 27.24 28.57 40.04
N ARG A 335 27.53 27.66 39.11
CA ARG A 335 28.00 26.31 39.44
C ARG A 335 29.32 26.37 40.19
N ASP A 336 30.26 27.16 39.69
CA ASP A 336 31.60 27.30 40.29
C ASP A 336 31.54 27.98 41.67
N ARG A 337 30.53 28.82 41.93
CA ARG A 337 30.25 29.38 43.28
C ARG A 337 29.59 28.38 44.24
N ARG A 338 28.96 27.32 43.73
CA ARG A 338 28.28 26.28 44.51
C ARG A 338 29.13 25.02 44.73
N ALA A 339 30.19 24.85 43.94
CA ALA A 339 31.18 23.79 44.06
C ALA A 339 32.17 24.06 45.20
#